data_AF-A0A8S9BBU0-F1
#
_entry.id   AF-A0A8S9BBU0-F1
#
_cell.length_a   1.000
_cell.length_b   1.000
_cell.length_c   1.000
_cell.angle_alpha   90.00
_cell.angle_beta   90.00
_cell.angle_gamma   90.00
#
_symmetry.space_group_name_H-M   'P 1'
#
loop_
_entity.id
_entity.type
_entity.pdbx_description
1 polymer ?
#
loop_
_entity_poly.entity_id
_entity_poly.type
_entity_poly.pdbx_seq_one_letter_code
_entity_poly.pdbx_strand_id
1 'polypeptide(L)'
;MEVMEMEQRRASSARRRVPHRMGIVQLALRATGLAASFAFLAVIVYNTAIYSVSYPVAYIAVLWTVTVDIVEITALSSRTHSISRLSPSTIATLDTFSFIWSGPALAANVVLRQAALKEDESQLPPNPDEQRATAWFYVCVWVACGVLIIRIAIMAASCASCCGKKARQYLGTSLEAIV
;
A
#
# COMPACT_ATOMS: atom_id res chain seq x y z
N MET A 1 46.95 -11.21 -6.36
CA MET A 1 45.81 -11.95 -5.79
C MET A 1 45.17 -11.18 -4.63
N GLU A 2 45.97 -10.56 -3.74
CA GLU A 2 45.47 -9.78 -2.60
C GLU A 2 44.62 -8.54 -2.94
N VAL A 3 44.84 -7.92 -4.11
CA VAL A 3 44.05 -6.76 -4.56
C VAL A 3 42.58 -7.16 -4.85
N MET A 4 42.36 -8.39 -5.33
CA MET A 4 41.02 -8.90 -5.65
C MET A 4 40.23 -9.24 -4.38
N GLU A 5 40.89 -9.77 -3.34
CA GLU A 5 40.26 -9.99 -2.03
C GLU A 5 39.94 -8.68 -1.31
N MET A 6 40.74 -7.63 -1.47
CA MET A 6 40.44 -6.31 -0.91
C MET A 6 39.23 -5.64 -1.57
N GLU A 7 39.06 -5.76 -2.88
CA GLU A 7 37.84 -5.29 -3.56
C GLU A 7 36.62 -6.11 -3.15
N GLN A 8 36.77 -7.43 -2.99
CA GLN A 8 35.68 -8.31 -2.57
C GLN A 8 35.26 -8.05 -1.11
N ARG A 9 36.21 -7.69 -0.22
CA ARG A 9 35.92 -7.24 1.15
C ARG A 9 35.30 -5.85 1.23
N ARG A 10 35.68 -4.92 0.32
CA ARG A 10 35.02 -3.60 0.19
C ARG A 10 33.59 -3.75 -0.36
N ALA A 11 33.35 -4.68 -1.29
CA ALA A 11 32.02 -5.00 -1.78
C ALA A 11 31.13 -5.64 -0.70
N SER A 12 31.69 -6.44 0.21
CA SER A 12 30.92 -7.05 1.31
C SER A 12 30.61 -6.10 2.47
N SER A 13 31.44 -5.07 2.69
CA SER A 13 31.27 -4.09 3.77
C SER A 13 30.37 -2.90 3.42
N ALA A 14 30.04 -2.71 2.13
CA ALA A 14 29.14 -1.66 1.66
C ALA A 14 27.64 -2.00 1.73
N ARG A 15 27.25 -3.23 2.12
CA ARG A 15 25.84 -3.53 2.51
C ARG A 15 25.57 -2.98 3.91
N ARG A 16 25.60 -1.65 4.03
CA ARG A 16 25.21 -0.91 5.21
C ARG A 16 23.77 -1.31 5.53
N ARG A 17 23.63 -2.17 6.54
CA ARG A 17 22.37 -2.70 7.08
C ARG A 17 21.37 -1.53 7.15
N VAL A 18 20.25 -1.65 6.45
CA VAL A 18 19.12 -0.74 6.64
C VAL A 18 18.87 -0.65 8.16
N PRO A 19 18.77 0.55 8.75
CA PRO A 19 18.60 0.68 10.19
C PRO A 19 17.36 -0.12 10.60
N HIS A 20 17.58 -1.10 11.48
CA HIS A 20 16.63 -2.15 11.88
C HIS A 20 15.24 -1.60 12.27
N ARG A 21 15.17 -0.36 12.77
CA ARG A 21 13.93 0.30 13.19
C ARG A 21 13.00 0.65 12.02
N MET A 22 13.54 1.11 10.89
CA MET A 22 12.70 1.56 9.77
C MET A 22 12.06 0.37 9.02
N GLY A 23 12.76 -0.76 8.95
CA GLY A 23 12.21 -2.01 8.42
C GLY A 23 11.06 -2.57 9.27
N ILE A 24 11.14 -2.44 10.60
CA ILE A 24 10.04 -2.84 11.50
C ILE A 24 8.81 -1.96 11.27
N VAL A 25 9.00 -0.64 11.16
CA VAL A 25 7.89 0.29 10.91
C VAL A 25 7.23 0.02 9.56
N GLN A 26 8.01 -0.21 8.51
CA GLN A 26 7.48 -0.60 7.20
C GLN A 26 6.72 -1.93 7.25
N LEU A 27 7.26 -2.94 7.93
CA LEU A 27 6.59 -4.23 8.10
C LEU A 27 5.26 -4.08 8.85
N ALA A 28 5.24 -3.28 9.93
CA ALA A 28 4.03 -3.02 10.70
C ALA A 28 2.98 -2.27 9.87
N LEU A 29 3.37 -1.22 9.15
CA LEU A 29 2.46 -0.48 8.26
C LEU A 29 1.88 -1.37 7.15
N ARG A 30 2.71 -2.24 6.56
CA ARG A 30 2.27 -3.23 5.56
C ARG A 30 1.31 -4.24 6.13
N ALA A 31 1.58 -4.79 7.31
CA ALA A 31 0.69 -5.73 7.97
C ALA A 31 -0.68 -5.09 8.28
N THR A 32 -0.68 -3.85 8.77
CA THR A 32 -1.91 -3.07 8.99
C THR A 32 -2.64 -2.79 7.68
N GLY A 33 -1.91 -2.44 6.61
CA GLY A 33 -2.47 -2.22 5.27
C GLY A 33 -3.10 -3.48 4.67
N LEU A 34 -2.47 -4.64 4.89
CA LEU A 34 -2.98 -5.94 4.49
C LEU A 34 -4.27 -6.27 5.24
N ALA A 35 -4.28 -6.11 6.57
CA ALA A 35 -5.47 -6.34 7.39
C ALA A 35 -6.64 -5.43 6.99
N ALA A 36 -6.37 -4.14 6.73
CA ALA A 36 -7.38 -3.20 6.25
C ALA A 36 -7.89 -3.57 4.85
N SER A 37 -7.02 -4.07 3.97
CA SER A 37 -7.42 -4.55 2.63
C SER A 37 -8.30 -5.80 2.72
N PHE A 38 -8.03 -6.74 3.63
CA PHE A 38 -8.91 -7.88 3.88
C PHE A 38 -10.26 -7.47 4.47
N ALA A 39 -10.28 -6.52 5.40
CA ALA A 39 -11.52 -5.96 5.94
C ALA A 39 -12.35 -5.30 4.82
N PHE A 40 -11.71 -4.55 3.93
CA PHE A 40 -12.36 -3.95 2.77
C PHE A 40 -12.93 -5.00 1.81
N LEU A 41 -12.15 -6.05 1.50
CA LEU A 41 -12.59 -7.16 0.66
C LEU A 41 -13.80 -7.85 1.28
N ALA A 42 -13.79 -8.14 2.58
CA ALA A 42 -14.91 -8.75 3.28
C ALA A 42 -16.18 -7.89 3.21
N VAL A 43 -16.04 -6.57 3.38
CA VAL A 43 -17.16 -5.62 3.26
C VAL A 43 -17.73 -5.61 1.84
N ILE A 44 -16.88 -5.63 0.80
CA ILE A 44 -17.35 -5.69 -0.59
C ILE A 44 -18.06 -7.02 -0.86
N VAL A 45 -17.48 -8.15 -0.46
CA VAL A 45 -18.07 -9.49 -0.63
C VAL A 45 -19.44 -9.57 0.04
N TYR A 46 -19.54 -9.09 1.28
CA TYR A 46 -20.80 -9.05 2.02
C TYR A 46 -21.86 -8.22 1.29
N ASN A 47 -21.50 -7.03 0.80
CA ASN A 47 -22.41 -6.17 0.05
C ASN A 47 -22.86 -6.80 -1.26
N THR A 48 -21.95 -7.46 -2.00
CA THR A 48 -22.30 -8.16 -3.23
C THR A 48 -23.20 -9.36 -2.96
N ALA A 49 -22.97 -10.11 -1.88
CA ALA A 49 -23.77 -11.28 -1.54
C ALA A 49 -25.20 -10.93 -1.07
N ILE A 50 -25.36 -9.85 -0.30
CA ILE A 50 -26.66 -9.50 0.30
C ILE A 50 -27.47 -8.57 -0.60
N TYR A 51 -26.83 -7.53 -1.15
CA TYR A 51 -27.52 -6.48 -1.89
C TYR A 51 -27.38 -6.62 -3.40
N SER A 52 -26.70 -7.66 -3.89
CA SER A 52 -26.40 -7.89 -5.32
C SER A 52 -25.69 -6.72 -6.01
N VAL A 53 -25.12 -5.79 -5.25
CA VAL A 53 -24.37 -4.65 -5.79
C VAL A 53 -22.93 -5.08 -6.04
N SER A 54 -22.51 -5.01 -7.30
CA SER A 54 -21.15 -5.38 -7.71
C SER A 54 -20.26 -4.14 -7.83
N TYR A 55 -19.03 -4.24 -7.32
CA TYR A 55 -18.01 -3.21 -7.42
C TYR A 55 -16.74 -3.78 -8.08
N PRO A 56 -16.79 -4.13 -9.37
CA PRO A 56 -15.71 -4.89 -10.03
C PRO A 56 -14.36 -4.16 -9.97
N VAL A 57 -14.35 -2.83 -10.12
CA VAL A 57 -13.13 -2.02 -10.05
C VAL A 57 -12.51 -2.07 -8.65
N ALA A 58 -13.33 -2.01 -7.60
CA ALA A 58 -12.86 -2.09 -6.22
C ALA A 58 -12.32 -3.48 -5.87
N TYR A 59 -12.92 -4.53 -6.42
CA TYR A 59 -12.41 -5.90 -6.29
C TYR A 59 -11.00 -6.06 -6.88
N ILE A 60 -10.80 -5.60 -8.10
CA ILE A 60 -9.49 -5.68 -8.75
C ILE A 60 -8.45 -4.85 -7.98
N ALA A 61 -8.86 -3.65 -7.53
CA ALA A 61 -8.01 -2.79 -6.72
C ALA A 61 -7.54 -3.48 -5.43
N VAL A 62 -8.47 -4.04 -4.66
CA VAL A 62 -8.14 -4.66 -3.37
C VAL A 62 -7.34 -5.95 -3.54
N LEU A 63 -7.60 -6.74 -4.58
CA LEU A 63 -6.80 -7.94 -4.86
C LEU A 63 -5.36 -7.58 -5.25
N TRP A 64 -5.20 -6.53 -6.05
CA TRP A 64 -3.87 -6.00 -6.38
C TRP A 64 -3.13 -5.54 -5.12
N THR A 65 -3.78 -4.74 -4.26
CA THR A 65 -3.15 -4.23 -3.04
C THR A 65 -2.76 -5.34 -2.06
N VAL A 66 -3.61 -6.36 -1.91
CA VAL A 66 -3.32 -7.56 -1.10
C VAL A 66 -2.11 -8.30 -1.65
N THR A 67 -2.04 -8.49 -2.98
CA THR A 67 -0.93 -9.19 -3.63
C THR A 67 0.39 -8.46 -3.40
N VAL A 68 0.41 -7.13 -3.59
CA VAL A 68 1.60 -6.29 -3.36
C VAL A 68 2.06 -6.39 -1.91
N ASP A 69 1.15 -6.28 -0.94
CA ASP A 69 1.52 -6.36 0.47
C ASP A 69 2.05 -7.74 0.88
N ILE A 70 1.46 -8.83 0.37
CA ILE A 70 1.95 -10.18 0.64
C ILE A 70 3.37 -10.34 0.10
N VAL A 71 3.63 -9.90 -1.13
CA VAL A 71 4.96 -9.97 -1.75
C VAL A 71 5.97 -9.19 -0.90
N GLU A 72 5.63 -8.00 -0.46
CA GLU A 72 6.52 -7.17 0.35
C GLU A 72 6.74 -7.68 1.76
N ILE A 73 5.71 -8.14 2.44
CA ILE A 73 5.82 -8.76 3.77
C ILE A 73 6.74 -9.99 3.68
N THR A 74 6.59 -10.80 2.63
CA THR A 74 7.43 -11.98 2.40
C THR A 74 8.89 -11.58 2.13
N ALA A 75 9.12 -10.52 1.34
CA ALA A 75 10.46 -10.00 1.07
C ALA A 75 11.12 -9.39 2.32
N LEU A 76 10.34 -8.74 3.19
CA LEU A 76 10.82 -8.16 4.44
C LEU A 76 11.06 -9.21 5.54
N SER A 77 10.25 -10.27 5.59
CA SER A 77 10.35 -11.32 6.61
C SER A 77 11.44 -12.36 6.31
N SER A 78 11.83 -12.52 5.04
CA SER A 78 12.88 -13.46 4.63
C SER A 78 14.23 -13.09 5.26
N ARG A 79 14.59 -13.81 6.33
CA ARG A 79 15.89 -13.72 7.01
C ARG A 79 17.03 -14.37 6.21
N THR A 80 16.70 -15.32 5.35
CA THR A 80 17.66 -16.20 4.64
C THR A 80 18.19 -15.63 3.33
N HIS A 81 17.80 -14.42 2.93
CA HIS A 81 18.24 -13.78 1.67
C HIS A 81 17.93 -14.57 0.37
N SER A 82 17.15 -15.66 0.43
CA SER A 82 16.82 -16.45 -0.78
C SER A 82 15.91 -15.67 -1.73
N ILE A 83 15.13 -14.73 -1.19
CA ILE A 83 14.26 -13.84 -1.97
C ILE A 83 15.01 -12.53 -2.15
N SER A 84 15.30 -12.19 -3.42
CA SER A 84 15.91 -10.92 -3.78
C SER A 84 15.06 -9.78 -3.23
N ARG A 85 15.63 -8.94 -2.37
CA ARG A 85 14.92 -7.77 -1.83
C ARG A 85 14.60 -6.84 -2.99
N LEU A 86 13.32 -6.52 -3.16
CA LEU A 86 12.89 -5.52 -4.13
C LEU A 86 13.64 -4.22 -3.86
N SER A 87 14.07 -3.56 -4.94
CA SER A 87 14.73 -2.27 -4.81
C SER A 87 13.75 -1.26 -4.18
N PRO A 88 14.22 -0.29 -3.37
CA PRO A 88 13.34 0.73 -2.79
C PRO A 88 12.52 1.49 -3.85
N SER A 89 13.06 1.67 -5.06
CA SER A 89 12.35 2.24 -6.21
C SER A 89 11.23 1.35 -6.73
N THR A 90 11.42 0.02 -6.74
CA THR A 90 10.36 -0.93 -7.12
C THR A 90 9.22 -0.93 -6.10
N ILE A 91 9.55 -0.87 -4.81
CA ILE A 91 8.55 -0.76 -3.73
C ILE A 91 7.72 0.53 -3.89
N ALA A 92 8.40 1.67 -4.07
CA ALA A 92 7.73 2.96 -4.24
C ALA A 92 6.84 3.00 -5.50
N THR A 93 7.25 2.34 -6.59
CA THR A 93 6.43 2.27 -7.81
C THR A 93 5.21 1.39 -7.62
N LEU A 94 5.34 0.21 -7.00
CA LEU A 94 4.22 -0.66 -6.66
C LEU A 94 3.20 0.03 -5.74
N ASP A 95 3.67 0.83 -4.77
CA ASP A 95 2.81 1.65 -3.92
C ASP A 95 2.09 2.74 -4.70
N THR A 96 2.81 3.41 -5.59
CA THR A 96 2.24 4.47 -6.43
C THR A 96 1.16 3.88 -7.34
N PHE A 97 1.40 2.73 -7.96
CA PHE A 97 0.37 2.02 -8.75
C PHE A 97 -0.82 1.62 -7.88
N SER A 98 -0.58 1.09 -6.69
CA SER A 98 -1.63 0.72 -5.74
C SER A 98 -2.50 1.93 -5.37
N PHE A 99 -1.88 3.10 -5.14
CA PHE A 99 -2.59 4.34 -4.84
C PHE A 99 -3.37 4.87 -6.05
N ILE A 100 -2.73 4.93 -7.22
CA ILE A 100 -3.34 5.36 -8.50
C ILE A 100 -4.51 4.46 -8.89
N TRP A 101 -4.50 3.18 -8.50
CA TRP A 101 -5.62 2.30 -8.79
C TRP A 101 -6.75 2.44 -7.76
N SER A 102 -6.41 2.57 -6.48
CA SER A 102 -7.38 2.63 -5.38
C SER A 102 -8.13 3.98 -5.32
N GLY A 103 -7.46 5.09 -5.60
CA GLY A 103 -8.06 6.44 -5.53
C GLY A 103 -9.18 6.66 -6.56
N PRO A 104 -8.92 6.51 -7.87
CA PRO A 104 -9.92 6.56 -8.92
C PRO A 104 -11.01 5.49 -8.76
N ALA A 105 -10.69 4.29 -8.26
CA ALA A 105 -11.71 3.28 -7.96
C ALA A 105 -12.70 3.75 -6.89
N LEU A 106 -12.22 4.41 -5.84
CA LEU A 106 -13.06 5.02 -4.81
C LEU A 106 -13.92 6.15 -5.40
N ALA A 107 -13.31 7.05 -6.17
CA ALA A 107 -14.02 8.16 -6.81
C ALA A 107 -15.10 7.66 -7.78
N ALA A 108 -14.78 6.68 -8.61
CA ALA A 108 -15.72 6.05 -9.53
C ALA A 108 -16.91 5.44 -8.78
N ASN A 109 -16.67 4.72 -7.68
CA ASN A 109 -17.74 4.15 -6.87
C ASN A 109 -18.66 5.22 -6.25
N VAL A 110 -18.10 6.33 -5.77
CA VAL A 110 -18.90 7.44 -5.23
C VAL A 110 -19.74 8.10 -6.32
N VAL A 111 -19.14 8.41 -7.46
CA VAL A 111 -19.84 9.05 -8.59
C VAL A 111 -20.94 8.15 -9.15
N LEU A 112 -20.64 6.86 -9.39
CA LEU A 112 -21.61 5.89 -9.89
C LEU A 112 -22.78 5.71 -8.93
N ARG A 113 -22.53 5.69 -7.61
CA ARG A 113 -23.60 5.59 -6.62
C ARG A 113 -24.47 6.85 -6.57
N GLN A 114 -23.86 8.03 -6.64
CA GLN A 114 -24.61 9.30 -6.67
C GLN A 114 -25.44 9.44 -7.95
N ALA A 115 -24.94 8.96 -9.08
CA ALA A 115 -25.68 8.93 -10.33
C ALA A 115 -26.92 8.00 -10.22
N ALA A 116 -26.74 6.80 -9.69
CA ALA A 116 -27.83 5.84 -9.48
C ALA A 116 -28.92 6.40 -8.54
N LEU A 117 -28.52 7.05 -7.43
CA LEU A 117 -29.48 7.65 -6.49
C LEU A 117 -30.30 8.79 -7.10
N LYS A 118 -29.71 9.57 -8.04
CA LYS A 118 -30.42 10.68 -8.70
C LYS A 118 -31.46 10.22 -9.72
N GLU A 119 -31.28 9.05 -10.34
CA GLU A 119 -32.30 8.47 -11.23
C GLU A 119 -33.51 7.96 -10.42
N ASP A 120 -33.27 7.35 -9.26
CA ASP A 120 -34.32 6.76 -8.42
C ASP A 120 -35.13 7.78 -7.59
N GLU A 121 -34.58 8.98 -7.32
CA GLU A 121 -35.26 10.02 -6.50
C GLU A 121 -36.58 10.52 -7.14
N SER A 122 -36.82 10.20 -8.42
CA SER A 122 -38.04 10.56 -9.14
C SER A 122 -39.23 9.62 -8.87
N GLN A 123 -39.03 8.46 -8.22
CA GLN A 123 -40.10 7.46 -8.06
C GLN A 123 -40.04 6.77 -6.69
N LEU A 124 -41.02 7.08 -5.83
CA LEU A 124 -41.39 6.41 -4.57
C LEU A 124 -40.55 6.72 -3.30
N PRO A 125 -41.18 6.66 -2.10
CA PRO A 125 -40.47 6.78 -0.83
C PRO A 125 -39.47 5.62 -0.65
N PRO A 126 -38.27 5.90 -0.08
CA PRO A 126 -37.18 4.92 -0.03
C PRO A 126 -37.54 3.70 0.81
N ASN A 127 -37.37 2.53 0.23
CA ASN A 127 -37.64 1.25 0.89
C ASN A 127 -36.61 1.06 2.03
N PRO A 128 -36.98 0.55 3.23
CA PRO A 128 -36.03 0.32 4.34
C PRO A 128 -34.76 -0.47 3.96
N ASP A 129 -34.84 -1.36 2.97
CA ASP A 129 -33.67 -2.12 2.49
C ASP A 129 -32.69 -1.27 1.68
N GLU A 130 -33.17 -0.27 0.93
CA GLU A 130 -32.33 0.67 0.19
C GLU A 130 -31.58 1.63 1.13
N GLN A 131 -32.23 2.04 2.23
CA GLN A 131 -31.57 2.82 3.27
C GLN A 131 -30.43 2.03 3.93
N ARG A 132 -30.65 0.74 4.21
CA ARG A 132 -29.61 -0.15 4.73
C ARG A 132 -28.47 -0.35 3.74
N ALA A 133 -28.77 -0.60 2.46
CA ALA A 133 -27.75 -0.72 1.42
C ALA A 133 -26.92 0.57 1.28
N THR A 134 -27.55 1.74 1.40
CA THR A 134 -26.87 3.03 1.36
C THR A 134 -25.98 3.27 2.57
N ALA A 135 -26.44 2.90 3.77
CA ALA A 135 -25.60 2.95 4.98
C ALA A 135 -24.35 2.07 4.83
N TRP A 136 -24.52 0.84 4.33
CA TRP A 136 -23.41 -0.07 4.07
C TRP A 136 -22.45 0.43 2.98
N PHE A 137 -22.97 1.11 1.95
CA PHE A 137 -22.12 1.77 0.96
C PHE A 137 -21.19 2.81 1.59
N TYR A 138 -21.71 3.66 2.49
CA TYR A 138 -20.86 4.61 3.21
C TYR A 138 -19.82 3.91 4.09
N VAL A 139 -20.16 2.78 4.72
CA VAL A 139 -19.19 1.93 5.42
C VAL A 139 -18.08 1.47 4.47
N CYS A 140 -18.41 1.00 3.25
CA CYS A 140 -17.40 0.66 2.23
C CYS A 140 -16.47 1.83 1.94
N VAL A 141 -17.03 3.02 1.71
CA VAL A 141 -16.27 4.25 1.41
C VAL A 141 -15.33 4.60 2.56
N TRP A 142 -15.80 4.55 3.80
CA TRP A 142 -14.96 4.81 4.98
C TRP A 142 -13.80 3.83 5.12
N VAL A 143 -14.05 2.53 4.92
CA VAL A 143 -13.00 1.52 4.96
C VAL A 143 -11.99 1.73 3.82
N ALA A 144 -12.44 2.05 2.61
CA ALA A 144 -11.58 2.37 1.49
C ALA A 144 -10.70 3.60 1.75
N CYS A 145 -11.26 4.65 2.35
CA CYS A 145 -10.51 5.82 2.81
C CYS A 145 -9.42 5.44 3.82
N GLY A 146 -9.74 4.57 4.78
CA GLY A 146 -8.77 4.03 5.74
C GLY A 146 -7.60 3.32 5.06
N VAL A 147 -7.90 2.47 4.07
CA VAL A 147 -6.86 1.81 3.26
C VAL A 147 -5.98 2.84 2.54
N LEU A 148 -6.57 3.87 1.91
CA LEU A 148 -5.82 4.93 1.22
C LEU A 148 -4.91 5.71 2.17
N ILE A 149 -5.38 6.05 3.37
CA ILE A 149 -4.56 6.73 4.39
C ILE A 149 -3.34 5.88 4.75
N ILE A 150 -3.53 4.57 4.95
CA ILE A 150 -2.42 3.65 5.23
C ILE A 150 -1.43 3.61 4.06
N ARG A 151 -1.91 3.60 2.81
CA ARG A 151 -1.04 3.65 1.62
C ARG A 151 -0.20 4.92 1.57
N ILE A 152 -0.80 6.07 1.86
CA ILE A 152 -0.08 7.34 1.93
C ILE A 152 0.99 7.28 3.03
N ALA A 153 0.68 6.71 4.19
CA ALA A 153 1.65 6.54 5.28
C ALA A 153 2.82 5.63 4.88
N ILE A 154 2.56 4.53 4.16
CA ILE A 154 3.59 3.64 3.61
C ILE A 154 4.48 4.41 2.62
N MET A 155 3.89 5.14 1.67
CA MET A 155 4.65 5.95 0.71
C MET A 155 5.52 6.99 1.40
N ALA A 156 4.98 7.70 2.40
CA ALA A 156 5.73 8.67 3.19
C ALA A 156 6.92 8.02 3.94
N ALA A 157 6.71 6.85 4.56
CA ALA A 157 7.77 6.10 5.23
C ALA A 157 8.88 5.64 4.26
N SER A 158 8.50 5.21 3.05
CA SER A 158 9.43 4.83 1.99
C SER A 158 10.24 6.04 1.49
N CYS A 159 9.60 7.20 1.29
CA CYS A 159 10.27 8.44 0.91
C CYS A 159 11.24 8.93 2.00
N ALA A 160 10.83 8.95 3.26
CA ALA A 160 11.69 9.32 4.39
C ALA A 160 12.94 8.42 4.48
N SER A 161 12.77 7.13 4.21
CA SER A 161 13.86 6.16 4.17
C SER A 161 14.87 6.45 3.04
N CYS A 162 14.39 6.86 1.87
CA CYS A 162 15.23 7.22 0.73
C CYS A 162 15.98 8.54 0.96
N CYS A 163 15.29 9.58 1.43
CA CYS A 163 15.90 10.88 1.71
C CYS A 163 16.97 10.78 2.81
N GLY A 164 16.70 10.02 3.88
CA GLY A 164 17.64 9.83 4.99
C GLY A 164 18.91 9.04 4.61
N LYS A 165 18.88 8.20 3.56
CA LYS A 165 20.06 7.52 3.04
C LYS A 165 20.95 8.47 2.23
N LYS A 166 20.36 9.29 1.35
CA LYS A 166 21.09 10.29 0.56
C LYS A 166 21.82 11.29 1.47
N ALA A 167 21.13 11.85 2.46
CA ALA A 167 21.74 12.79 3.40
C ALA A 167 22.97 12.21 4.11
N ARG A 168 22.89 10.94 4.56
CA ARG A 168 24.02 10.25 5.21
C ARG A 168 25.19 9.96 4.28
N GLN A 169 24.94 9.79 2.98
CA GLN A 169 25.99 9.55 1.99
C GLN A 169 26.78 10.83 1.71
N TYR A 170 26.09 11.97 1.57
CA TYR A 170 26.74 13.28 1.41
C TYR A 170 27.56 13.70 2.63
N LEU A 171 27.03 13.47 3.85
CA LEU A 171 27.76 13.74 5.09
C LEU A 171 29.00 12.85 5.27
N GLY A 172 28.95 11.60 4.81
CA GLY A 172 30.11 10.69 4.86
C GLY A 172 31.23 11.12 3.91
N THR A 173 30.88 11.48 2.67
CA THR A 173 31.87 11.93 1.67
C THR A 173 32.51 13.28 2.04
N SER A 174 31.77 14.19 2.71
CA SER A 174 32.35 15.45 3.17
C SER A 174 33.30 15.28 4.36
N LEU A 175 33.10 14.27 5.21
CA LEU A 175 34.01 14.01 6.32
C LEU A 175 35.33 13.39 5.84
N GLU A 176 35.29 12.52 4.82
CA GLU A 176 36.49 11.94 4.20
C GLU A 176 37.28 12.95 3.37
N ALA A 177 36.68 14.05 2.91
CA ALA A 177 37.38 15.11 2.18
C ALA A 177 38.12 16.12 3.08
N ILE A 178 37.91 16.06 4.40
CA ILE A 178 38.53 16.98 5.38
C ILE A 178 39.71 16.30 6.11
N VAL A 179 39.87 14.98 5.98
CA VAL A 179 40.96 14.18 6.55
C VAL A 179 41.97 13.84 5.47
#